data_AF-A0A8B5WZA8-F1
#
_entry.id   AF-A0A8B5WZA8-F1
#
_cell.length_a   1.000
_cell.length_b   1.000
_cell.length_c   1.000
_cell.angle_alpha   90.00
_cell.angle_beta   90.00
_cell.angle_gamma   90.00
#
_symmetry.space_group_name_H-M   'P 1'
#
loop_
_entity.id
_entity.type
_entity.pdbx_description
1 polymer ?
#
loop_
_entity_poly.entity_id
_entity_poly.type
_entity_poly.pdbx_seq_one_letter_code
_entity_poly.pdbx_strand_id
1 'polypeptide(L)'
;MRIELLGTSFTIQTDQDPEYLARLLEYVRGKAAEVSASVTTTEPLKLAILSSILLADELFKAREFGSAPRGDAEAEQIATRILRLLDDTLAETDDSADE
;
A
#
# COMPACT_ATOMS: atom_id res chain seq x y z
N MET A 1 6.58 -23.58 -12.09
CA MET A 1 6.26 -22.43 -12.99
C MET A 1 7.55 -21.87 -13.57
N ARG A 2 7.61 -21.56 -14.88
CA ARG A 2 8.78 -20.94 -15.52
C ARG A 2 8.76 -19.43 -15.30
N ILE A 3 9.91 -18.86 -14.98
CA ILE A 3 10.14 -17.43 -14.78
C ILE A 3 11.21 -16.98 -15.75
N GLU A 4 10.99 -15.82 -16.38
CA GLU A 4 11.93 -15.21 -17.32
C GLU A 4 12.07 -13.73 -16.99
N LEU A 5 13.11 -13.29 -16.29
CA LEU A 5 13.24 -11.90 -15.83
C LEU A 5 14.68 -11.42 -15.99
N LEU A 6 14.87 -10.20 -16.51
CA LEU A 6 16.19 -9.58 -16.68
C LEU A 6 17.20 -10.51 -17.40
N GLY A 7 16.74 -11.22 -18.44
CA GLY A 7 17.58 -12.17 -19.20
C GLY A 7 17.88 -13.49 -18.49
N THR A 8 17.34 -13.71 -17.29
CA THR A 8 17.46 -14.98 -16.56
C THR A 8 16.20 -15.83 -16.76
N SER A 9 16.37 -17.14 -16.89
CA SER A 9 15.25 -18.08 -16.96
C SER A 9 15.46 -19.22 -15.97
N PHE A 10 14.45 -19.48 -15.13
CA PHE A 10 14.49 -20.54 -14.14
C PHE A 10 13.08 -21.03 -13.80
N THR A 11 12.99 -22.17 -13.12
CA THR A 11 11.72 -22.75 -12.67
C THR A 11 11.63 -22.70 -11.16
N ILE A 12 10.51 -22.23 -10.64
CA ILE A 12 10.19 -22.32 -9.21
C ILE A 12 9.16 -23.44 -9.00
N GLN A 13 9.38 -24.26 -7.97
CA GLN A 13 8.36 -25.12 -7.37
C GLN A 13 7.71 -24.38 -6.20
N THR A 14 6.39 -24.29 -6.23
CA THR A 14 5.59 -23.54 -5.26
C THR A 14 4.20 -24.13 -5.21
N ASP A 15 3.60 -24.08 -4.03
CA ASP A 15 2.22 -24.44 -3.73
C ASP A 15 1.24 -23.26 -3.90
N GLN A 16 1.76 -22.07 -4.23
CA GLN A 16 0.97 -20.87 -4.41
C GLN A 16 0.13 -20.94 -5.69
N ASP A 17 -0.99 -20.22 -5.66
CA ASP A 17 -1.88 -20.08 -6.79
C ASP A 17 -1.14 -19.54 -8.04
N PRO A 18 -1.25 -20.20 -9.21
CA PRO A 18 -0.56 -19.78 -10.42
C PRO A 18 -0.95 -18.38 -10.91
N GLU A 19 -2.21 -17.97 -10.75
CA GLU A 19 -2.66 -16.64 -11.19
C GLU A 19 -2.10 -15.54 -10.28
N TYR A 20 -2.10 -15.76 -8.97
CA TYR A 20 -1.47 -14.87 -8.01
C TYR A 20 0.02 -14.66 -8.34
N LEU A 21 0.74 -15.75 -8.59
CA LEU A 21 2.15 -15.70 -8.88
C LEU A 21 2.44 -15.02 -10.23
N ALA A 22 1.58 -15.22 -11.24
CA ALA A 22 1.65 -14.51 -12.50
C ALA A 22 1.49 -12.99 -12.31
N ARG A 23 0.51 -12.55 -11.49
CA ARG A 23 0.32 -11.12 -11.16
C ARG A 23 1.54 -10.53 -10.44
N LEU A 24 2.11 -11.28 -9.49
CA LEU A 24 3.31 -10.84 -8.78
C LEU A 24 4.50 -10.67 -9.72
N LEU A 25 4.71 -11.61 -10.63
CA LEU A 25 5.78 -11.50 -11.62
C LEU A 25 5.59 -10.36 -12.60
N GLU A 26 4.35 -10.08 -13.01
CA GLU A 26 4.06 -8.96 -13.88
C GLU A 26 4.38 -7.62 -13.21
N TYR A 27 4.02 -7.48 -11.93
CA TYR A 27 4.39 -6.30 -11.15
C TYR A 27 5.90 -6.13 -11.02
N VAL A 28 6.64 -7.21 -10.72
CA VAL A 28 8.11 -7.17 -10.65
C VAL A 28 8.74 -6.83 -12.01
N ARG A 29 8.21 -7.36 -13.12
CA ARG A 29 8.65 -6.99 -14.48
C ARG A 29 8.46 -5.51 -14.76
N GLY A 30 7.28 -4.98 -14.43
CA GLY A 30 6.96 -3.57 -14.59
C GLY A 30 7.96 -2.70 -13.85
N LYS A 31 8.25 -3.02 -12.59
CA LYS A 31 9.25 -2.30 -11.79
C LYS A 31 10.65 -2.39 -12.36
N ALA A 32 11.07 -3.56 -12.83
CA ALA A 32 12.36 -3.72 -13.49
C ALA A 32 12.47 -2.88 -14.78
N ALA A 33 11.39 -2.77 -15.55
CA ALA A 33 11.33 -1.92 -16.74
C ALA A 33 11.38 -0.42 -16.40
N GLU A 34 10.64 0.02 -15.37
CA GLU A 34 10.68 1.40 -14.85
C GLU A 34 12.10 1.79 -14.41
N VAL A 35 12.78 0.89 -13.69
CA VAL A 35 14.17 1.10 -13.26
C VAL A 35 15.08 1.20 -14.47
N SER A 36 14.97 0.25 -15.41
CA SER A 36 15.78 0.27 -16.63
C SER A 36 15.59 1.55 -17.47
N ALA A 37 14.41 2.18 -17.43
CA ALA A 37 14.15 3.43 -18.14
C ALA A 37 14.72 4.66 -17.41
N SER A 38 14.94 4.58 -16.10
CA SER A 38 15.37 5.71 -15.26
C SER A 38 16.87 5.72 -14.95
N VAL A 39 17.60 4.65 -15.23
CA VAL A 39 19.04 4.53 -14.96
C VAL A 39 19.86 4.28 -16.22
N THR A 40 21.12 4.71 -16.21
CA THR A 40 22.04 4.56 -17.37
C THR A 40 22.56 3.13 -17.54
N THR A 41 22.48 2.29 -16.51
CA THR A 41 23.04 0.93 -16.57
C THR A 41 22.06 -0.07 -17.16
N THR A 42 22.54 -0.92 -18.06
CA THR A 42 21.77 -2.04 -18.64
C THR A 42 22.16 -3.38 -18.04
N GLU A 43 22.99 -3.40 -17.00
CA GLU A 43 23.49 -4.63 -16.40
C GLU A 43 22.39 -5.32 -15.59
N PRO A 44 21.99 -6.57 -15.94
CA PRO A 44 20.86 -7.25 -15.31
C PRO A 44 20.93 -7.34 -13.79
N LEU A 45 22.12 -7.62 -13.25
CA LEU A 45 22.32 -7.73 -11.81
C LEU A 45 22.11 -6.40 -11.09
N LYS A 46 22.61 -5.29 -11.67
CA LYS A 46 22.40 -3.95 -11.10
C LYS A 46 20.93 -3.55 -11.15
N LEU A 47 20.26 -3.84 -12.27
CA LEU A 47 18.81 -3.60 -12.40
C LEU A 47 18.01 -4.42 -11.37
N ALA A 48 18.38 -5.68 -11.13
CA ALA A 48 17.73 -6.52 -10.12
C ALA A 48 17.92 -5.96 -8.70
N ILE A 49 19.14 -5.53 -8.35
CA ILE A 49 19.44 -4.91 -7.05
C ILE A 49 18.64 -3.62 -6.87
N LEU A 50 18.65 -2.72 -7.85
CA LEU A 50 17.92 -1.45 -7.79
C LEU A 50 16.41 -1.66 -7.68
N SER A 51 15.85 -2.58 -8.48
CA SER A 51 14.42 -2.92 -8.42
C SER A 51 14.05 -3.49 -7.06
N SER A 52 14.90 -4.32 -6.47
CA SER A 52 14.68 -4.90 -5.14
C SER A 52 14.66 -3.82 -4.05
N ILE A 53 15.54 -2.81 -4.13
CA ILE A 53 15.58 -1.68 -3.19
C ILE A 53 14.29 -0.85 -3.30
N LEU A 54 13.85 -0.54 -4.52
CA LEU A 54 12.65 0.27 -4.74
C LEU A 54 11.37 -0.48 -4.31
N LEU A 55 11.28 -1.78 -4.60
CA LEU A 55 10.19 -2.62 -4.12
C LEU A 55 10.15 -2.70 -2.59
N ALA A 56 11.32 -2.79 -1.94
CA ALA A 56 11.40 -2.75 -0.48
C ALA A 56 10.98 -1.37 0.06
N ASP A 57 11.41 -0.27 -0.57
CA ASP A 57 10.97 1.08 -0.19
C ASP A 57 9.44 1.25 -0.30
N GLU A 58 8.82 0.76 -1.39
CA GLU A 58 7.36 0.75 -1.54
C GLU A 58 6.67 -0.05 -0.43
N LEU A 59 7.20 -1.22 -0.09
CA LEU A 59 6.69 -2.04 1.01
C LEU A 59 6.80 -1.32 2.36
N PHE A 60 7.94 -0.69 2.65
CA PHE A 60 8.18 0.00 3.91
C PHE A 60 7.27 1.22 4.03
N LYS A 61 7.15 2.02 2.97
CA LYS A 61 6.18 3.11 2.90
C LYS A 61 4.77 2.59 3.11
N ALA A 62 4.31 1.57 2.38
CA ALA A 62 2.97 1.02 2.56
C ALA A 62 2.70 0.58 4.02
N ARG A 63 3.70 0.01 4.70
CA ARG A 63 3.61 -0.34 6.13
C ARG A 63 3.55 0.88 7.03
N GLU A 64 4.35 1.91 6.78
CA GLU A 64 4.29 3.16 7.55
C GLU A 64 2.96 3.88 7.36
N PHE A 65 2.46 3.95 6.12
CA PHE A 65 1.15 4.53 5.81
C PHE A 65 -0.01 3.73 6.44
N GLY A 66 0.10 2.39 6.49
CA GLY A 66 -0.89 1.52 7.16
C GLY A 66 -0.76 1.47 8.68
N SER A 67 0.41 1.80 9.23
CA SER A 67 0.66 1.83 10.69
C SER A 67 0.51 3.23 11.28
N ALA A 68 0.50 4.28 10.46
CA ALA A 68 0.17 5.62 10.90
C ALA A 68 -1.34 5.67 11.26
N PRO A 69 -1.71 6.14 12.46
CA PRO A 69 -3.10 6.34 12.85
C PRO A 69 -3.67 7.56 12.11
N ARG A 70 -3.75 7.50 10.78
CA ARG A 70 -4.38 8.52 9.94
C ARG A 70 -5.89 8.33 9.85
N GLY A 71 -6.36 7.09 10.00
CA GLY A 71 -7.79 6.79 10.08
C GLY A 71 -8.38 7.16 11.45
N ASP A 72 -7.72 6.76 12.54
CA ASP A 72 -8.31 6.90 13.88
C ASP A 72 -8.33 8.35 14.38
N ALA A 73 -7.23 9.11 14.29
CA ALA A 73 -7.21 10.43 14.93
C ALA A 73 -8.18 11.44 14.29
N GLU A 74 -8.35 11.38 12.97
CA GLU A 74 -9.29 12.27 12.25
C GLU A 74 -10.73 11.75 12.37
N ALA A 75 -10.96 10.44 12.27
CA ALA A 75 -12.27 9.85 12.52
C ALA A 75 -12.74 10.04 13.97
N GLU A 76 -11.84 9.97 14.95
CA GLU A 76 -12.11 10.20 16.37
C GLU A 76 -12.40 11.67 16.64
N GLN A 77 -11.70 12.60 16.00
CA GLN A 77 -12.03 14.03 16.06
C GLN A 77 -13.40 14.33 15.45
N ILE A 78 -13.71 13.73 14.29
CA ILE A 78 -15.01 13.89 13.63
C ILE A 78 -16.12 13.27 14.51
N ALA A 79 -15.91 12.06 15.04
CA ALA A 79 -16.85 11.38 15.92
C ALA A 79 -17.11 12.19 17.21
N THR A 80 -16.05 12.71 17.83
CA THR A 80 -16.15 13.55 19.04
C THR A 80 -16.92 14.85 18.76
N ARG A 81 -16.70 15.46 17.59
CA ARG A 81 -17.43 16.66 17.18
C ARG A 81 -18.90 16.38 16.92
N ILE A 82 -19.23 15.25 16.29
CA ILE A 82 -20.62 14.83 16.06
C ILE A 82 -21.33 14.55 17.39
N LEU A 83 -20.67 13.85 18.33
CA LEU A 83 -21.22 13.57 19.66
C LEU A 83 -21.56 14.86 20.41
N ARG A 84 -20.66 15.84 20.43
CA ARG A 84 -20.94 17.14 21.06
C ARG A 84 -22.13 17.87 20.45
N LEU A 85 -22.22 17.89 19.11
CA LEU A 85 -23.36 18.52 18.43
C LEU A 85 -24.67 17.84 18.79
N LEU A 86 -24.69 16.51 18.90
CA LEU A 86 -25.86 15.76 19.34
C LEU A 86 -26.25 16.09 20.79
N ASP A 87 -25.27 16.11 21.69
CA ASP A 87 -25.49 16.46 23.10
C ASP A 87 -26.05 17.88 23.25
N ASP A 88 -25.48 18.85 22.52
CA ASP A 88 -25.94 20.25 22.53
C ASP A 88 -27.38 20.39 22.00
N THR A 89 -27.71 19.69 20.91
CA THR A 89 -29.05 19.75 20.30
C THR A 89 -30.10 19.08 21.19
N LEU A 90 -29.74 17.98 21.86
CA LEU A 90 -30.61 17.29 22.80
C LEU A 90 -30.88 18.16 24.04
N ALA A 91 -29.85 18.85 24.56
CA ALA A 91 -30.01 19.79 25.66
C ALA A 91 -30.92 20.98 25.31
N GLU A 92 -30.81 21.54 24.10
CA GLU A 92 -31.72 22.60 23.62
C GLU A 92 -33.17 22.11 23.44
N THR A 93 -33.36 20.82 23.13
CA THR A 93 -34.70 20.23 22.95
C THR A 93 -35.36 19.87 24.28
N ASP A 94 -34.60 19.50 25.30
CA ASP A 94 -35.11 19.28 26.67
C ASP A 94 -35.48 20.60 27.36
N ASP A 95 -34.70 21.68 27.16
CA ASP A 95 -34.98 23.00 27.76
C ASP A 95 -36.21 23.71 27.13
N SER A 96 -36.58 23.32 25.89
CA SER A 96 -37.78 23.81 25.20
C SER A 96 -39.04 22.97 25.44
N ALA A 97 -38.94 21.87 26.20
CA ALA A 97 -40.08 21.04 26.59
C ALA A 97 -40.64 21.36 27.99
N ASP A 98 -39.92 22.19 28.77
CA ASP A 98 -40.27 22.59 30.14
C ASP A 98 -40.80 24.05 30.28
N GLU A 99 -40.97 24.80 29.16
CA GLU A 99 -41.75 26.07 29.08
C GLU A 99 -43.16 25.86 28.50
#